data_AF-A0A5K0XPR0-F1
#
_entry.id   AF-A0A5K0XPR0-F1
#
_cell.length_a   1.000
_cell.length_b   1.000
_cell.length_c   1.000
_cell.angle_alpha   90.00
_cell.angle_beta   90.00
_cell.angle_gamma   90.00
#
_symmetry.space_group_name_H-M   'P 1'
#
loop_
_entity.id
_entity.type
_entity.pdbx_description
1 polymer ?
#
loop_
_entity_poly.entity_id
_entity_poly.type
_entity_poly.pdbx_seq_one_letter_code
_entity_poly.pdbx_strand_id
1 'polypeptide(L)'
;SSEVEPLVGSSSGDFFGTCSVNKLLIWKFPTKDFSPCEVRKIKLHHTKQLTVLAFHPNERIVAGGDITGRILIWRGFGKRTFSQNGSYRNKRVANVEEEEPGVRDNDDADSCSTWHWHPTEVKILSFSSDGAYLFS
;
A
#
# COMPACT_ATOMS: atom_id res chain seq x y z
N SER A 1 -3.86 25.17 6.31
CA SER A 1 -5.06 24.35 6.46
C SER A 1 -4.61 22.90 6.48
N SER A 2 -4.80 22.15 7.58
CA SER A 2 -4.47 20.73 7.58
C SER A 2 -5.56 20.00 6.81
N GLU A 3 -5.24 19.61 5.57
CA GLU A 3 -6.11 18.78 4.76
C GLU A 3 -6.25 17.41 5.44
N VAL A 4 -7.48 16.93 5.63
CA VAL A 4 -7.73 15.64 6.27
C VAL A 4 -7.44 14.57 5.23
N GLU A 5 -6.30 13.91 5.36
CA GLU A 5 -5.93 12.79 4.49
C GLU A 5 -6.93 11.64 4.66
N PRO A 6 -7.49 11.09 3.56
CA PRO A 6 -8.49 10.04 3.63
C PRO A 6 -7.90 8.76 4.26
N LEU A 7 -8.65 8.16 5.18
CA LEU A 7 -8.37 6.84 5.74
C LEU A 7 -9.30 5.82 5.07
N VAL A 8 -8.71 4.80 4.44
CA VAL A 8 -9.46 3.79 3.68
C VAL A 8 -9.20 2.41 4.29
N GLY A 9 -10.26 1.63 4.50
CA GLY A 9 -10.18 0.24 4.96
C GLY A 9 -10.22 -0.74 3.78
N SER A 10 -9.53 -1.87 3.93
CA SER A 10 -9.73 -3.04 3.06
C SER A 10 -11.05 -3.73 3.37
N SER A 11 -11.67 -4.38 2.38
CA SER A 11 -12.94 -5.08 2.54
C SER A 11 -12.86 -6.27 3.51
N SER A 12 -11.67 -6.87 3.69
CA SER A 12 -11.47 -7.96 4.66
C SER A 12 -11.35 -7.47 6.12
N GLY A 13 -11.15 -6.17 6.33
CA GLY A 13 -10.89 -5.60 7.66
C GLY A 13 -9.47 -5.82 8.20
N ASP A 14 -8.61 -6.51 7.44
CA ASP A 14 -7.22 -6.79 7.88
C ASP A 14 -6.31 -5.58 7.75
N PHE A 15 -6.60 -4.69 6.81
CA PHE A 15 -5.77 -3.54 6.46
C PHE A 15 -6.55 -2.24 6.46
N PHE A 16 -5.84 -1.16 6.76
CA PHE A 16 -6.25 0.20 6.44
C PHE A 16 -5.05 0.98 5.92
N GLY A 17 -5.31 2.04 5.18
CA GLY A 17 -4.27 2.88 4.62
C GLY A 17 -4.68 4.32 4.50
N THR A 18 -3.68 5.18 4.35
CA THR A 18 -3.85 6.60 4.07
C THR A 18 -2.77 7.05 3.09
N CYS A 19 -3.08 8.11 2.35
CA CYS A 19 -2.09 8.84 1.59
C CYS A 19 -1.34 9.79 2.54
N SER A 20 -0.03 9.84 2.38
CA SER A 20 0.78 10.98 2.76
C SER A 20 1.38 11.53 1.47
N VAL A 21 1.94 12.75 1.49
CA VAL A 21 2.50 13.48 0.32
C VAL A 21 2.75 12.57 -0.86
N ASN A 22 3.84 11.82 -0.90
CA ASN A 22 4.17 10.90 -2.00
C ASN A 22 4.25 9.43 -1.55
N LYS A 23 3.55 9.05 -0.48
CA LYS A 23 3.65 7.70 0.10
C LYS A 23 2.29 7.17 0.51
N LEU A 24 1.99 5.92 0.17
CA LEU A 24 0.92 5.20 0.83
C LEU A 24 1.45 4.60 2.13
N LEU A 25 0.72 4.83 3.21
CA LEU A 25 0.96 4.21 4.49
C LEU A 25 -0.12 3.15 4.68
N ILE A 26 0.29 1.90 4.95
CA ILE A 26 -0.64 0.79 5.15
C ILE A 26 -0.29 0.11 6.46
N TRP A 27 -1.32 -0.17 7.24
CA TRP A 27 -1.24 -0.88 8.50
C TRP A 27 -2.05 -2.16 8.43
N LYS A 28 -1.61 -3.17 9.19
CA LYS A 28 -2.36 -4.40 9.40
C LYS A 28 -2.89 -4.44 10.83
N PHE A 29 -4.16 -4.75 11.02
CA PHE A 29 -4.73 -4.99 12.34
C PHE A 29 -4.41 -6.42 12.83
N PRO A 30 -4.03 -6.59 14.11
CA PRO A 30 -3.95 -7.90 14.72
C PRO A 30 -5.37 -8.45 14.94
N THR A 31 -5.67 -9.60 14.33
CA THR A 31 -7.01 -10.21 14.33
C THR A 31 -7.30 -11.10 15.54
N LYS A 32 -6.29 -11.46 16.35
CA LYS A 32 -6.46 -12.17 17.63
C LYS A 32 -5.41 -11.69 18.63
N ASP A 33 -5.87 -11.44 19.85
CA ASP A 33 -5.11 -10.99 21.01
C ASP A 33 -4.46 -9.61 20.83
N PHE A 34 -5.16 -8.58 21.34
CA PHE A 34 -4.67 -7.20 21.41
C PHE A 34 -3.43 -7.12 22.31
N SER A 35 -2.27 -7.51 21.78
CA SER A 35 -1.00 -7.05 22.27
C SER A 35 -0.73 -5.69 21.59
N PRO A 36 -0.60 -4.58 22.35
CA PRO A 36 -0.37 -3.24 21.79
C PRO A 36 0.91 -3.12 20.93
N CYS A 37 1.73 -4.16 20.89
CA CYS A 37 3.05 -4.21 20.27
C CYS A 37 3.05 -4.68 18.80
N GLU A 38 1.92 -5.09 18.22
CA GLU A 38 1.91 -5.72 16.88
C GLU A 38 1.33 -4.88 15.74
N VAL A 39 1.12 -3.57 15.94
CA VAL A 39 0.69 -2.70 14.82
C VAL A 39 1.85 -2.53 13.84
N ARG A 40 1.84 -3.34 12.78
CA ARG A 40 2.84 -3.29 11.71
C ARG A 40 2.42 -2.29 10.64
N LYS A 41 3.40 -1.55 10.14
CA LYS A 41 3.22 -0.52 9.12
C LYS A 41 4.19 -0.76 7.97
N ILE A 42 3.70 -0.62 6.74
CA ILE A 42 4.53 -0.52 5.54
C ILE A 42 4.38 0.86 4.91
N LYS A 43 5.33 1.20 4.04
CA LYS A 43 5.31 2.41 3.22
C LYS A 43 5.50 1.98 1.78
N LEU A 44 4.64 2.47 0.89
CA LEU A 44 4.78 2.32 -0.54
C LEU A 44 5.04 3.69 -1.16
N HIS A 45 6.07 3.81 -1.98
CA HIS A 45 6.60 5.07 -2.48
C HIS A 45 6.08 5.42 -3.86
N HIS A 46 5.81 6.70 -4.04
CA HIS A 46 5.50 7.32 -5.31
C HIS A 46 6.37 8.56 -5.57
N THR A 47 6.45 8.93 -6.84
CA THR A 47 7.22 10.10 -7.31
C THR A 47 6.44 11.40 -7.26
N LYS A 48 5.12 11.34 -7.12
CA LYS A 48 4.24 12.52 -7.07
C LYS A 48 3.28 12.43 -5.90
N GLN A 49 2.63 13.55 -5.61
CA GLN A 49 1.69 13.61 -4.53
C GLN A 49 0.49 12.70 -4.81
N LEU A 50 0.20 11.79 -3.89
CA LEU A 50 -0.97 10.93 -3.94
C LEU A 50 -2.19 11.68 -3.45
N THR A 51 -3.30 11.49 -4.13
CA THR A 51 -4.58 12.16 -3.86
C THR A 51 -5.65 11.17 -3.40
N VAL A 52 -5.52 9.90 -3.78
CA VAL A 52 -6.52 8.87 -3.50
C VAL A 52 -5.89 7.48 -3.46
N LEU A 53 -6.51 6.56 -2.71
CA LEU A 53 -6.14 5.15 -2.68
C LEU A 53 -7.37 4.25 -2.66
N ALA A 54 -7.23 3.02 -3.14
CA ALA A 54 -8.26 1.99 -3.08
C ALA A 54 -7.65 0.60 -2.85
N PHE A 55 -8.23 -0.18 -1.95
CA PHE A 55 -7.88 -1.58 -1.76
C PHE A 55 -8.70 -2.46 -2.69
N HIS A 56 -8.06 -3.47 -3.26
CA HIS A 56 -8.78 -4.54 -3.94
C HIS A 56 -9.59 -5.35 -2.92
N PRO A 57 -10.81 -5.82 -3.26
CA PRO A 57 -11.70 -6.45 -2.29
C PRO A 57 -11.15 -7.75 -1.70
N ASN A 58 -10.48 -8.57 -2.53
CA ASN A 58 -10.10 -9.95 -2.16
C ASN A 58 -8.61 -10.27 -2.24
N GLU A 59 -7.84 -9.42 -2.91
CA GLU A 59 -6.44 -9.71 -3.24
C GLU A 59 -5.57 -8.65 -2.58
N ARG A 60 -4.30 -8.99 -2.35
CA ARG A 60 -3.32 -8.10 -1.76
C ARG A 60 -2.82 -7.09 -2.78
N ILE A 61 -3.74 -6.21 -3.20
CA ILE A 61 -3.51 -5.17 -4.20
C ILE A 61 -4.03 -3.85 -3.65
N VAL A 62 -3.25 -2.80 -3.85
CA VAL A 62 -3.66 -1.43 -3.57
C VAL A 62 -3.38 -0.57 -4.78
N ALA A 63 -4.32 0.31 -5.11
CA ALA A 63 -4.19 1.33 -6.13
C ALA A 63 -4.02 2.70 -5.48
N GLY A 64 -3.22 3.58 -6.09
CA GLY A 64 -3.02 4.96 -5.65
C GLY A 64 -2.97 5.91 -6.83
N GLY A 65 -3.81 6.94 -6.80
CA GLY A 65 -3.89 7.98 -7.83
C GLY A 65 -3.09 9.22 -7.40
N ASP A 66 -2.48 9.91 -8.36
CA ASP A 66 -1.66 11.11 -8.10
C ASP A 66 -2.21 12.40 -8.72
N ILE A 67 -1.65 13.53 -8.30
CA ILE A 67 -1.97 14.88 -8.81
C ILE A 67 -1.71 15.08 -10.31
N THR A 68 -0.99 14.16 -10.95
CA THR A 68 -0.64 14.21 -12.38
C THR A 68 -1.48 13.29 -13.26
N GLY A 69 -2.41 12.53 -12.69
CA GLY A 69 -3.26 11.60 -13.45
C GLY A 69 -2.70 10.18 -13.60
N ARG A 70 -1.63 9.86 -12.87
CA ARG A 70 -1.07 8.51 -12.86
C ARG A 70 -1.68 7.69 -11.73
N ILE A 71 -1.93 6.43 -12.03
CA ILE A 71 -2.43 5.42 -11.10
C ILE A 71 -1.33 4.38 -10.93
N LEU A 72 -0.91 4.13 -9.70
CA LEU A 72 0.03 3.07 -9.36
C LEU A 72 -0.74 1.88 -8.80
N ILE A 73 -0.35 0.68 -9.22
CA ILE A 73 -0.89 -0.59 -8.75
C ILE A 73 0.23 -1.35 -8.07
N TRP A 74 0.15 -1.51 -6.75
CA TRP A 74 1.07 -2.34 -5.99
C TRP A 74 0.42 -3.69 -5.70
N ARG A 75 1.04 -4.78 -6.14
CA ARG A 75 0.57 -6.15 -5.91
C ARG A 75 1.48 -6.85 -4.90
N GLY A 76 0.89 -7.66 -4.03
CA GLY A 76 1.62 -8.43 -3.03
C GLY A 76 2.20 -7.61 -1.88
N PHE A 77 1.63 -6.44 -1.57
CA PHE A 77 2.19 -5.53 -0.57
C PHE A 77 2.32 -6.15 0.84
N GLY A 78 3.37 -5.79 1.57
CA GLY A 78 3.58 -6.15 2.96
C GLY A 78 3.87 -7.63 3.20
N LYS A 79 4.29 -8.40 2.19
CA LYS A 79 4.63 -9.81 2.40
C LYS A 79 5.83 -9.95 3.35
N ARG A 80 6.86 -9.13 3.22
CA ARG A 80 8.05 -9.20 4.10
C ARG A 80 7.71 -8.78 5.51
N THR A 81 6.97 -7.67 5.65
CA THR A 81 6.63 -7.08 6.95
C THR A 81 5.54 -7.85 7.70
N PHE A 82 4.50 -8.31 7.02
CA PHE A 82 3.33 -8.95 7.66
C PHE A 82 3.42 -10.47 7.79
N SER A 83 4.40 -11.14 7.18
CA SER A 83 4.58 -12.60 7.29
C SER A 83 5.46 -13.03 8.47
N GLN A 84 6.16 -12.09 9.13
CA GLN A 84 6.99 -12.39 10.30
C GLN A 84 6.15 -12.68 11.56
N ASN A 85 5.35 -13.75 11.60
CA ASN A 85 4.80 -14.25 12.86
C ASN A 85 5.85 -15.17 13.49
N GLY A 86 6.58 -14.66 14.50
CA GLY A 86 7.41 -15.47 15.38
C GLY A 86 8.92 -15.39 15.14
N SER A 87 9.56 -14.26 15.47
CA SER A 87 10.84 -14.24 16.18
C SER A 87 11.25 -12.80 16.42
N TYR A 88 11.11 -12.34 17.67
CA TYR A 88 12.02 -11.34 18.20
C TYR A 88 13.43 -11.93 18.18
N ARG A 89 14.14 -11.84 17.05
CA ARG A 89 15.59 -12.03 17.00
C ARG A 89 16.20 -10.81 16.37
N ASN A 90 16.91 -10.08 17.22
CA ASN A 90 18.01 -9.18 16.86
C ASN A 90 18.70 -9.61 15.55
N LYS A 91 18.36 -8.95 14.46
CA LYS A 91 19.24 -8.73 13.31
C LYS A 91 19.24 -7.22 13.15
N ARG A 92 20.15 -6.49 13.82
CA ARG A 92 21.48 -6.20 13.27
C ARG A 92 21.44 -6.22 11.75
N VAL A 93 21.47 -5.01 11.20
CA VAL A 93 21.79 -4.68 9.81
C VAL A 93 22.79 -5.71 9.28
N ALA A 94 22.26 -6.71 8.58
CA ALA A 94 23.04 -7.61 7.76
C ALA A 94 22.53 -7.31 6.37
N ASN A 95 23.29 -6.46 5.68
CA ASN A 95 23.23 -6.29 4.24
C ASN A 95 23.25 -7.69 3.63
N VAL A 96 22.08 -8.14 3.19
CA VAL A 96 21.99 -9.19 2.18
C VAL A 96 21.18 -8.52 1.10
N GLU A 97 21.92 -8.00 0.13
CA GLU A 97 21.42 -7.63 -1.19
C GLU A 97 21.00 -8.95 -1.86
N GLU A 98 19.82 -9.46 -1.47
CA GLU A 98 19.04 -10.28 -2.39
C GLU A 98 18.47 -9.30 -3.41
N GLU A 99 19.24 -9.09 -4.49
CA GLU A 99 18.69 -8.52 -5.72
C GLU A 99 17.52 -9.42 -6.16
N GLU A 100 16.32 -8.84 -6.35
CA GLU A 100 15.16 -9.32 -7.16
C GLU A 100 13.91 -8.45 -6.89
N PRO A 101 12.96 -8.31 -7.84
CA PRO A 101 12.96 -7.38 -8.96
C PRO A 101 12.16 -6.09 -8.67
N GLY A 102 12.82 -4.93 -8.75
CA GLY A 102 12.25 -3.69 -9.30
C GLY A 102 10.93 -3.14 -8.75
N VAL A 103 10.75 -3.08 -7.43
CA VAL A 103 9.67 -2.24 -6.85
C VAL A 103 10.27 -0.90 -6.42
N ARG A 104 9.59 0.18 -6.79
CA ARG A 104 10.01 1.58 -6.56
C ARG A 104 10.55 1.75 -5.13
N ASP A 105 11.76 2.31 -5.02
CA ASP A 105 12.42 2.62 -3.74
C ASP A 105 12.46 1.46 -2.72
N ASN A 106 12.59 0.21 -3.18
CA ASN A 106 12.61 -1.00 -2.33
C ASN A 106 11.34 -1.18 -1.48
N ASP A 107 10.20 -0.76 -2.00
CA ASP A 107 8.88 -1.02 -1.41
C ASP A 107 8.68 -2.52 -1.10
N ASP A 108 8.02 -2.79 0.03
CA ASP A 108 7.54 -4.13 0.37
C ASP A 108 6.30 -4.46 -0.45
N ALA A 109 6.48 -4.73 -1.74
CA ALA A 109 5.49 -5.29 -2.65
C ALA A 109 6.21 -6.26 -3.62
N ASP A 110 5.44 -7.10 -4.30
CA ASP A 110 5.98 -8.02 -5.32
C ASP A 110 6.20 -7.30 -6.65
N SER A 111 5.34 -6.33 -6.96
CA SER A 111 5.40 -5.56 -8.20
C SER A 111 4.69 -4.22 -8.06
N CYS A 112 5.11 -3.26 -8.88
CA CYS A 112 4.46 -1.96 -9.04
C CYS A 112 4.29 -1.64 -10.53
N SER A 113 3.06 -1.40 -10.97
CA SER A 113 2.76 -0.92 -12.32
C SER A 113 2.25 0.51 -12.27
N THR A 114 2.46 1.28 -13.35
CA THR A 114 1.94 2.65 -13.48
C THR A 114 1.04 2.73 -14.71
N TRP A 115 -0.20 3.18 -14.51
CA TRP A 115 -1.16 3.49 -15.56
C TRP A 115 -1.31 5.01 -15.66
N HIS A 116 -1.51 5.51 -16.87
CA HIS A 116 -1.59 6.95 -17.12
C HIS A 116 -2.56 7.21 -18.27
N TRP A 117 -3.85 7.33 -17.93
CA TRP A 117 -4.90 7.68 -18.88
C TRP A 117 -5.65 8.95 -18.47
N HIS A 118 -5.47 9.45 -17.24
CA HIS A 118 -6.04 10.74 -16.85
C HIS A 118 -5.09 11.87 -17.26
N PRO A 119 -5.61 12.96 -17.84
CA PRO A 119 -4.80 14.13 -18.19
C PRO A 119 -4.43 14.98 -16.96
N THR A 120 -5.09 14.76 -15.82
CA THR A 120 -5.00 15.57 -14.60
C THR A 120 -5.20 14.67 -13.37
N GLU A 121 -5.15 15.28 -12.18
CA GLU A 121 -5.31 14.61 -10.88
C GLU A 121 -6.41 13.54 -10.84
N VAL A 122 -6.08 12.40 -10.24
CA VAL A 122 -7.03 11.33 -9.97
C VAL A 122 -7.74 11.62 -8.66
N LYS A 123 -9.07 11.79 -8.66
CA LYS A 123 -9.83 12.15 -7.45
C LYS A 123 -10.47 10.97 -6.75
N ILE A 124 -10.81 9.94 -7.51
CA ILE A 124 -11.58 8.79 -7.03
C ILE A 124 -10.93 7.54 -7.58
N LEU A 125 -10.87 6.49 -6.77
CA LEU A 125 -10.53 5.15 -7.20
C LEU A 125 -11.48 4.17 -6.51
N SER A 126 -11.96 3.17 -7.25
CA SER A 126 -12.81 2.12 -6.69
C SER A 126 -12.64 0.83 -7.46
N PHE A 127 -12.35 -0.27 -6.76
CA PHE A 127 -12.41 -1.59 -7.37
C PHE A 127 -13.86 -2.07 -7.45
N SER A 128 -14.20 -2.77 -8.53
CA SER A 128 -15.43 -3.55 -8.60
C SER A 128 -15.46 -4.60 -7.48
N SER A 129 -16.66 -5.05 -7.09
CA SER A 129 -16.82 -6.03 -6.01
C SER A 129 -16.17 -7.39 -6.31
N ASP A 130 -16.07 -7.75 -7.60
CA ASP A 130 -15.35 -8.93 -8.08
C ASP A 130 -13.84 -8.69 -8.23
N GLY A 131 -13.37 -7.44 -8.15
CA GLY A 131 -11.97 -7.06 -8.30
C GLY A 131 -11.45 -7.01 -9.74
N ALA A 132 -12.26 -7.36 -10.73
CA ALA A 132 -11.84 -7.42 -12.12
C ALA A 132 -11.56 -6.03 -12.74
N TYR A 133 -12.20 -4.98 -12.21
CA TYR A 133 -12.13 -3.63 -12.74
C TYR A 133 -11.71 -2.61 -11.67
N LEU A 134 -11.00 -1.57 -12.12
CA LEU A 134 -10.68 -0.38 -11.34
C LEU A 134 -11.33 0.83 -12.03
N PHE A 135 -12.27 1.47 -11.35
CA PHE A 135 -12.89 2.72 -11.75
C PHE A 135 -12.07 3.91 -11.25
N SER A 136 -11.95 4.95 -12.08
CA SER A 136 -11.15 6.14 -11.81
C SER A 136 -11.67 7.39 -12.49
#